data_AF-A0ABD2MY57-F1
#
_entry.id   AF-A0ABD2MY57-F1
#
_cell.length_a   1.000
_cell.length_b   1.000
_cell.length_c   1.000
_cell.angle_alpha   90.00
_cell.angle_beta   90.00
_cell.angle_gamma   90.00
#
_symmetry.space_group_name_H-M   'P 1'
#
loop_
_entity.id
_entity.type
_entity.pdbx_description
1 polymer ?
#
loop_
_entity_poly.entity_id
_entity_poly.type
_entity_poly.pdbx_seq_one_letter_code
_entity_poly.pdbx_strand_id
1 'polypeptide(L)'
;MLMAAQSQIFERLHAECPKFIHRVVGINGDVSYPDLGISKTDKQTLIENINVVFHGAATVRFDENLKLAYNVNVTGAERVLELGKQMKHLKSFMHVSTAYSNCFLNEIEEKIYDYPVNHVEIGEVLEKLTENQADALTTRIIGAWPNTYTFTKALAERMISQSRDNLPVGIFRPSIVISTYQEPQKGWINNMYGPTGMCAGALAGIVRVVNCTGSYRADMVPVDMCVAALIAGAWDVSEKTKNQRPEDDPPIYNYVSGEHSFTWKEYCTVQKMYGDEYPSNRALWMPYIPLISNMYFYTISILVFHLIPAFIMDVISMLFMKKPRLLSVYKKVHKLSDVLGFFCNRQWSFTDDNVVKLWNKLSEEEKKLFSFDIASLDWWKYYKNYMIGLRKYIMKESIDTLESARKRLLIFQYISFIFTTVAKFTMSVLLWNLVQRLFFSSVTSCVEVTEMNKI
;
A
#
# COMPACT_ATOMS: atom_id res chain seq x y z
N MET A 1 9.58 -12.66 -20.17
CA MET A 1 8.21 -12.52 -20.70
C MET A 1 7.46 -13.85 -20.82
N LEU A 2 8.00 -14.87 -21.52
CA LEU A 2 7.35 -16.18 -21.66
C LEU A 2 7.02 -16.87 -20.32
N MET A 3 7.89 -16.79 -19.31
CA MET A 3 7.59 -17.32 -17.97
C MET A 3 6.47 -16.55 -17.25
N ALA A 4 6.33 -15.23 -17.50
CA ALA A 4 5.26 -14.44 -16.89
C ALA A 4 3.90 -14.83 -17.48
N ALA A 5 3.84 -15.11 -18.78
CA ALA A 5 2.63 -15.55 -19.48
C ALA A 5 2.13 -16.95 -19.05
N GLN A 6 2.95 -17.73 -18.33
CA GLN A 6 2.55 -19.02 -17.72
C GLN A 6 1.93 -18.87 -16.33
N SER A 7 1.88 -17.64 -15.79
CA SER A 7 1.26 -17.36 -14.49
C SER A 7 -0.25 -17.61 -14.52
N GLN A 8 -0.80 -18.03 -13.38
CA GLN A 8 -2.22 -18.32 -13.20
C GLN A 8 -3.14 -17.14 -13.60
N ILE A 9 -2.64 -15.90 -13.48
CA ILE A 9 -3.40 -14.70 -13.87
C ILE A 9 -3.78 -14.67 -15.37
N PHE A 10 -3.02 -15.37 -16.21
CA PHE A 10 -3.25 -15.43 -17.65
C PHE A 10 -4.13 -16.62 -18.09
N GLU A 11 -4.63 -17.46 -17.17
CA GLU A 11 -5.47 -18.64 -17.50
C GLU A 11 -6.67 -18.27 -18.38
N ARG A 12 -7.37 -17.18 -18.04
CA ARG A 12 -8.49 -16.68 -18.84
C ARG A 12 -8.06 -16.29 -20.26
N LEU A 13 -6.91 -15.62 -20.41
CA LEU A 13 -6.38 -15.24 -21.71
C LEU A 13 -5.96 -16.45 -22.55
N HIS A 14 -5.39 -17.50 -21.93
CA HIS A 14 -5.11 -18.75 -22.63
C HIS A 14 -6.39 -19.43 -23.13
N ALA A 15 -7.47 -19.37 -22.34
CA ALA A 15 -8.76 -19.96 -22.72
C ALA A 15 -9.49 -19.16 -23.81
N GLU A 16 -9.58 -17.84 -23.67
CA GLU A 16 -10.36 -16.97 -24.55
C GLU A 16 -9.59 -16.50 -25.79
N CYS A 17 -8.26 -16.35 -25.68
CA CYS A 17 -7.40 -15.93 -26.77
C CYS A 17 -6.11 -16.77 -26.82
N PRO A 18 -6.15 -18.05 -27.23
CA PRO A 18 -4.98 -18.96 -27.16
C PRO A 18 -3.72 -18.45 -27.88
N LYS A 19 -3.89 -17.56 -28.86
CA LYS A 19 -2.82 -16.95 -29.66
C LYS A 19 -2.38 -15.56 -29.16
N PHE A 20 -2.82 -15.11 -27.98
CA PHE A 20 -2.51 -13.76 -27.47
C PHE A 20 -1.01 -13.51 -27.41
N ILE A 21 -0.21 -14.54 -27.12
CA ILE A 21 1.25 -14.42 -27.01
C ILE A 21 1.91 -13.91 -28.29
N HIS A 22 1.32 -14.18 -29.47
CA HIS A 22 1.81 -13.66 -30.75
C HIS A 22 1.61 -12.15 -30.91
N ARG A 23 0.80 -11.53 -30.04
CA ARG A 23 0.60 -10.07 -29.97
C ARG A 23 1.51 -9.40 -28.93
N VAL A 24 2.33 -10.17 -28.22
CA VAL A 24 3.20 -9.67 -27.15
C VAL A 24 4.65 -9.74 -27.61
N VAL A 25 5.30 -8.59 -27.68
CA VAL A 25 6.74 -8.47 -28.00
C VAL A 25 7.49 -8.00 -26.76
N GLY A 26 8.52 -8.75 -26.39
CA GLY A 26 9.37 -8.40 -25.25
C GLY A 26 10.62 -7.66 -25.69
N ILE A 27 10.84 -6.48 -25.12
CA ILE A 27 12.05 -5.68 -25.31
C ILE A 27 12.79 -5.64 -23.97
N ASN A 28 14.07 -5.98 -23.98
CA ASN A 28 14.92 -5.84 -22.81
C ASN A 28 15.36 -4.38 -22.68
N GLY A 29 15.14 -3.79 -21.51
CA GLY A 29 15.50 -2.43 -21.21
C GLY A 29 15.33 -2.12 -19.73
N ASP A 30 15.90 -1.00 -19.31
CA ASP A 30 15.84 -0.48 -17.95
C ASP A 30 15.90 1.05 -18.01
N VAL A 31 14.87 1.69 -17.45
CA VAL A 31 14.68 3.15 -17.48
C VAL A 31 15.78 3.91 -16.74
N SER A 32 16.55 3.23 -15.88
CA SER A 32 17.68 3.83 -15.16
C SER A 32 18.92 4.05 -16.04
N TYR A 33 18.97 3.47 -17.23
CA TYR A 33 20.08 3.59 -18.17
C TYR A 33 19.79 4.60 -19.29
N PRO A 34 20.85 5.22 -19.88
CA PRO A 34 20.72 6.00 -21.10
C PRO A 34 20.01 5.22 -22.21
N ASP A 35 19.22 5.92 -23.02
CA ASP A 35 18.39 5.31 -24.08
C ASP A 35 17.56 4.11 -23.59
N LEU A 36 17.15 4.08 -22.31
CA LEU A 36 16.38 3.00 -21.69
C LEU A 36 17.07 1.63 -21.71
N GLY A 37 18.38 1.58 -22.01
CA GLY A 37 19.13 0.33 -22.17
C GLY A 37 18.62 -0.59 -23.29
N ILE A 38 17.80 -0.09 -24.23
CA ILE A 38 17.25 -0.88 -25.34
C ILE A 38 18.20 -0.88 -26.55
N SER A 39 18.05 -1.86 -27.44
CA SER A 39 18.83 -1.90 -28.68
C SER A 39 18.39 -0.78 -29.64
N LYS A 40 19.29 -0.35 -30.54
CA LYS A 40 18.97 0.64 -31.59
C LYS A 40 17.80 0.19 -32.48
N THR A 41 17.74 -1.12 -32.78
CA THR A 41 16.68 -1.72 -33.59
C THR A 41 15.33 -1.66 -32.87
N ASP A 42 15.30 -1.97 -31.57
CA ASP A 42 14.08 -1.88 -30.76
C ASP A 42 13.63 -0.43 -30.62
N LYS A 43 14.57 0.50 -30.39
CA LYS A 43 14.29 1.95 -30.34
C LYS A 43 13.61 2.42 -31.63
N GLN A 44 14.15 2.04 -32.79
CA GLN A 44 13.53 2.39 -34.07
C GLN A 44 12.14 1.75 -34.22
N THR A 45 11.99 0.49 -33.82
CA THR A 45 10.70 -0.21 -33.87
C THR A 45 9.65 0.53 -33.05
N LEU A 46 10.01 1.00 -31.85
CA LEU A 46 9.12 1.79 -30.98
C LEU A 46 8.75 3.14 -31.61
N ILE A 47 9.74 3.85 -32.17
CA ILE A 47 9.55 5.13 -32.85
C ILE A 47 8.56 5.03 -34.02
N GLU A 48 8.67 3.97 -34.82
CA GLU A 48 7.86 3.78 -36.02
C GLU A 48 6.44 3.26 -35.73
N ASN A 49 6.24 2.47 -34.67
CA ASN A 49 5.01 1.66 -34.55
C ASN A 49 4.15 1.94 -33.31
N ILE A 50 4.60 2.72 -32.33
CA ILE A 50 3.84 2.91 -31.08
C ILE A 50 2.80 4.03 -31.21
N ASN A 51 1.57 3.72 -30.78
CA ASN A 51 0.46 4.67 -30.73
C ASN A 51 0.07 5.11 -29.32
N VAL A 52 0.25 4.23 -28.33
CA VAL A 52 -0.15 4.50 -26.94
C VAL A 52 0.96 4.03 -26.02
N VAL A 53 1.36 4.89 -25.09
CA VAL A 53 2.36 4.57 -24.05
C VAL A 53 1.68 4.58 -22.69
N PHE A 54 1.86 3.50 -21.93
CA PHE A 54 1.53 3.44 -20.51
C PHE A 54 2.84 3.34 -19.73
N HIS A 55 3.32 4.46 -19.19
CA HIS A 55 4.56 4.49 -18.42
C HIS A 55 4.27 4.28 -16.92
N GLY A 56 4.39 3.03 -16.48
CA GLY A 56 4.24 2.60 -15.09
C GLY A 56 5.52 2.10 -14.41
N ALA A 57 6.68 2.23 -15.04
CA ALA A 57 7.95 1.80 -14.46
C ALA A 57 8.36 2.75 -13.33
N ALA A 58 8.65 2.18 -12.14
CA ALA A 58 9.07 2.93 -10.96
C ALA A 58 9.70 1.99 -9.92
N THR A 59 10.55 2.53 -9.05
CA THR A 59 10.73 1.93 -7.72
C THR A 59 9.62 2.44 -6.81
N VAL A 60 8.94 1.49 -6.14
CA VAL A 60 7.79 1.73 -5.27
C VAL A 60 8.11 1.52 -3.79
N ARG A 61 9.40 1.38 -3.45
CA ARG A 61 9.86 1.21 -2.08
C ARG A 61 9.97 2.58 -1.40
N PHE A 62 9.39 2.70 -0.21
CA PHE A 62 9.40 3.98 0.53
C PHE A 62 10.76 4.29 1.17
N ASP A 63 11.63 3.30 1.27
CA ASP A 63 12.98 3.37 1.85
C ASP A 63 14.09 3.17 0.82
N GLU A 64 13.79 3.32 -0.48
CA GLU A 64 14.82 3.28 -1.51
C GLU A 64 15.76 4.47 -1.37
N ASN A 65 17.06 4.24 -1.61
CA ASN A 65 18.05 5.30 -1.68
C ASN A 65 17.58 6.40 -2.64
N LEU A 66 17.63 7.66 -2.19
CA LEU A 66 17.06 8.78 -2.94
C LEU A 66 17.69 8.97 -4.33
N LYS A 67 19.00 8.73 -4.48
CA LYS A 67 19.69 8.84 -5.78
C LYS A 67 19.16 7.80 -6.77
N LEU A 68 18.98 6.57 -6.32
CA LEU A 68 18.39 5.50 -7.14
C LEU A 68 16.92 5.80 -7.47
N ALA A 69 16.14 6.19 -6.46
CA ALA A 69 14.73 6.53 -6.64
C ALA A 69 14.54 7.68 -7.64
N TYR A 70 15.37 8.71 -7.57
CA TYR A 70 15.35 9.83 -8.51
C TYR A 70 15.69 9.38 -9.93
N ASN A 71 16.79 8.62 -10.11
CA ASN A 71 17.20 8.15 -11.44
C ASN A 71 16.14 7.26 -12.11
N VAL A 72 15.43 6.44 -11.34
CA VAL A 72 14.37 5.56 -11.88
C VAL A 72 13.06 6.32 -12.10
N ASN A 73 12.57 7.04 -11.09
CA ASN A 73 11.22 7.59 -11.13
C ASN A 73 11.12 8.94 -11.85
N VAL A 74 12.19 9.75 -11.81
CA VAL A 74 12.24 11.09 -12.44
C VAL A 74 12.98 11.01 -13.75
N THR A 75 14.30 10.75 -13.73
CA THR A 75 15.10 10.71 -14.97
C THR A 75 14.67 9.55 -15.88
N GLY A 76 14.26 8.42 -15.33
CA GLY A 76 13.71 7.32 -16.12
C GLY A 76 12.40 7.70 -16.82
N ALA A 77 11.53 8.48 -16.16
CA ALA A 77 10.32 9.00 -16.79
C ALA A 77 10.65 10.00 -17.90
N GLU A 78 11.66 10.86 -17.69
CA GLU A 78 12.15 11.80 -18.69
C GLU A 78 12.66 11.07 -19.93
N ARG A 79 13.49 10.03 -19.77
CA ARG A 79 14.00 9.24 -20.90
C ARG A 79 12.89 8.57 -21.71
N VAL A 80 11.82 8.11 -21.05
CA VAL A 80 10.65 7.52 -21.74
C VAL A 80 9.85 8.61 -22.47
N LEU A 81 9.72 9.78 -21.87
CA LEU A 81 9.09 10.95 -22.50
C LEU A 81 9.86 11.40 -23.74
N GLU A 82 11.19 11.49 -23.66
CA GLU A 82 12.08 11.83 -24.78
C GLU A 82 12.03 10.80 -25.92
N LEU A 83 11.86 9.51 -25.61
CA LEU A 83 11.55 8.52 -26.64
C LEU A 83 10.16 8.76 -27.25
N GLY A 84 9.17 9.11 -26.42
CA GLY A 84 7.82 9.47 -26.85
C GLY A 84 7.80 10.63 -27.84
N LYS A 85 8.67 11.64 -27.66
CA LYS A 85 8.83 12.77 -28.60
C LYS A 85 9.25 12.34 -30.00
N GLN A 86 9.94 11.21 -30.11
CA GLN A 86 10.40 10.69 -31.40
C GLN A 86 9.34 9.82 -32.09
N MET A 87 8.29 9.37 -31.38
CA MET A 87 7.29 8.46 -31.93
C MET A 87 6.39 9.13 -32.96
N LYS A 88 6.31 8.56 -34.16
CA LYS A 88 5.60 9.17 -35.31
C LYS A 88 4.08 9.13 -35.23
N HIS A 89 3.54 8.20 -34.44
CA HIS A 89 2.11 7.90 -34.42
C HIS A 89 1.50 7.92 -33.01
N LEU A 90 2.18 8.59 -32.06
CA LEU A 90 1.75 8.67 -30.68
C LEU A 90 0.45 9.47 -30.55
N LYS A 91 -0.58 8.83 -30.00
CA LYS A 91 -1.91 9.39 -29.73
C LYS A 91 -2.14 9.66 -28.26
N SER A 92 -1.49 8.92 -27.37
CA SER A 92 -1.61 9.10 -25.92
C SER A 92 -0.39 8.58 -25.19
N PHE A 93 0.03 9.32 -24.17
CA PHE A 93 1.08 8.95 -23.22
C PHE A 93 0.53 9.09 -21.80
N MET A 94 0.32 7.97 -21.12
CA MET A 94 -0.14 7.95 -19.74
C MET A 94 1.03 7.72 -18.80
N HIS A 95 1.33 8.70 -17.95
CA HIS A 95 2.26 8.53 -16.83
C HIS A 95 1.51 8.08 -15.58
N VAL A 96 1.92 6.96 -14.99
CA VAL A 96 1.35 6.48 -13.72
C VAL A 96 2.12 7.09 -12.56
N SER A 97 1.47 8.03 -11.86
CA SER A 97 1.92 8.61 -10.60
C SER A 97 1.21 7.94 -9.42
N THR A 98 0.83 8.70 -8.40
CA THR A 98 0.05 8.24 -7.24
C THR A 98 -0.75 9.40 -6.67
N ALA A 99 -1.94 9.13 -6.14
CA ALA A 99 -2.76 10.13 -5.45
C ALA A 99 -1.98 10.79 -4.29
N TYR A 100 -0.98 10.09 -3.74
CA TYR A 100 -0.16 10.56 -2.63
C TYR A 100 1.09 11.35 -3.02
N SER A 101 1.26 11.74 -4.30
CA SER A 101 2.41 12.54 -4.72
C SER A 101 2.49 13.85 -3.93
N ASN A 102 1.33 14.40 -3.55
CA ASN A 102 1.20 15.62 -2.77
C ASN A 102 0.71 15.40 -1.33
N CYS A 103 1.00 14.24 -0.74
CA CYS A 103 0.44 13.83 0.56
C CYS A 103 0.90 14.63 1.79
N PHE A 104 1.82 15.59 1.62
CA PHE A 104 2.14 16.58 2.66
C PHE A 104 1.04 17.66 2.81
N LEU A 105 0.18 17.81 1.79
CA LEU A 105 -1.07 18.59 1.85
C LEU A 105 -2.22 17.73 2.37
N ASN A 106 -3.33 18.36 2.78
CA ASN A 106 -4.57 17.66 3.15
C ASN A 106 -5.57 17.59 1.98
N GLU A 107 -5.52 18.56 1.06
CA GLU A 107 -6.39 18.64 -0.11
C GLU A 107 -5.54 18.49 -1.37
N ILE A 108 -5.89 17.50 -2.20
CA ILE A 108 -5.12 17.12 -3.39
C ILE A 108 -6.04 17.18 -4.61
N GLU A 109 -5.78 18.17 -5.44
CA GLU A 109 -6.56 18.50 -6.63
C GLU A 109 -5.95 17.86 -7.90
N GLU A 110 -6.73 17.80 -8.98
CA GLU A 110 -6.28 17.37 -10.31
C GLU A 110 -5.53 18.48 -11.07
N LYS A 111 -4.46 18.99 -10.45
CA LYS A 111 -3.56 20.00 -11.01
C LYS A 111 -2.08 19.67 -10.79
N ILE A 112 -1.20 20.31 -11.55
CA ILE A 112 0.23 20.27 -11.27
C ILE A 112 0.52 21.20 -10.09
N TYR A 113 1.29 20.71 -9.13
CA TYR A 113 1.72 21.49 -7.98
C TYR A 113 3.14 22.04 -8.23
N ASP A 114 3.34 23.29 -7.85
CA ASP A 114 4.66 23.89 -7.78
C ASP A 114 5.30 23.65 -6.43
N TYR A 115 6.60 23.40 -6.45
CA TYR A 115 7.41 23.21 -5.26
C TYR A 115 8.55 24.23 -5.26
N PRO A 116 9.05 24.65 -4.08
CA PRO A 116 10.26 25.48 -4.00
C PRO A 116 11.52 24.80 -4.53
N VAL A 117 11.44 23.50 -4.81
CA VAL A 117 12.55 22.64 -5.21
C VAL A 117 12.41 22.31 -6.69
N ASN A 118 13.44 22.64 -7.47
CA ASN A 118 13.51 22.31 -8.89
C ASN A 118 14.06 20.89 -9.10
N HIS A 119 13.40 20.09 -9.94
CA HIS A 119 13.86 18.73 -10.23
C HIS A 119 15.29 18.72 -10.82
N VAL A 120 15.62 19.66 -11.71
CA VAL A 120 16.96 19.76 -12.33
C VAL A 120 18.04 19.96 -11.26
N GLU A 121 17.84 20.91 -10.35
CA GLU A 121 18.80 21.21 -9.27
C GLU A 121 18.99 20.00 -8.34
N ILE A 122 17.91 19.28 -8.02
CA ILE A 122 17.99 18.04 -7.24
C ILE A 122 18.79 16.97 -7.98
N GLY A 123 18.57 16.81 -9.29
CA GLY A 123 19.35 15.93 -10.14
C GLY A 123 20.85 16.22 -10.04
N GLU A 124 21.25 17.48 -10.25
CA GLU A 124 22.65 17.91 -10.20
C GLU A 124 23.30 17.68 -8.83
N VAL A 125 22.54 17.90 -7.74
CA VAL A 125 23.00 17.60 -6.38
C VAL A 125 23.21 16.09 -6.21
N LEU A 126 22.21 15.28 -6.55
CA LEU A 126 22.26 13.83 -6.38
C LEU A 126 23.36 13.17 -7.23
N GLU A 127 23.64 13.69 -8.43
CA GLU A 127 24.75 13.22 -9.26
C GLU A 127 26.10 13.32 -8.55
N LYS A 128 26.34 14.41 -7.82
CA LYS A 128 27.59 14.68 -7.09
C LYS A 128 27.73 13.87 -5.79
N LEU A 129 26.65 13.29 -5.27
CA LEU A 129 26.67 12.53 -4.02
C LEU A 129 26.96 11.04 -4.25
N THR A 130 27.68 10.42 -3.31
CA THR A 130 27.68 8.96 -3.17
C THR A 130 26.35 8.48 -2.60
N GLU A 131 26.01 7.19 -2.73
CA GLU A 131 24.78 6.61 -2.15
C GLU A 131 24.66 6.88 -0.65
N ASN A 132 25.74 6.67 0.11
CA ASN A 132 25.78 6.92 1.56
C ASN A 132 25.54 8.40 1.92
N GLN A 133 26.07 9.33 1.12
CA GLN A 133 25.83 10.76 1.33
C GLN A 133 24.39 11.14 0.99
N ALA A 134 23.82 10.56 -0.07
CA ALA A 134 22.42 10.76 -0.42
C ALA A 134 21.49 10.24 0.69
N ASP A 135 21.78 9.07 1.28
CA ASP A 135 21.00 8.55 2.43
C ASP A 135 21.06 9.51 3.63
N ALA A 136 22.26 10.01 3.97
CA ALA A 136 22.44 10.94 5.08
C ALA A 136 21.70 12.28 4.88
N LEU A 137 21.51 12.71 3.63
CA LEU A 137 20.84 13.97 3.28
C LEU A 137 19.37 13.80 2.90
N THR A 138 18.88 12.56 2.75
CA THR A 138 17.54 12.26 2.24
C THR A 138 16.45 13.04 2.97
N THR A 139 16.42 12.97 4.31
CA THR A 139 15.40 13.66 5.13
C THR A 139 15.38 15.18 4.91
N ARG A 140 16.52 15.80 4.59
CA ARG A 140 16.60 17.23 4.30
C ARG A 140 16.14 17.55 2.89
N ILE A 141 16.49 16.71 1.91
CA ILE A 141 16.14 16.91 0.50
C ILE A 141 14.64 16.69 0.27
N ILE A 142 14.08 15.62 0.82
CA ILE A 142 12.65 15.31 0.63
C ILE A 142 11.73 16.21 1.46
N GLY A 143 12.26 17.01 2.39
CA GLY A 143 11.50 18.01 3.15
C GLY A 143 10.23 17.45 3.82
N ALA A 144 9.08 17.95 3.39
CA ALA A 144 7.77 17.61 3.97
C ALA A 144 7.22 16.24 3.53
N TRP A 145 7.78 15.63 2.50
CA TRP A 145 7.33 14.33 2.03
C TRP A 145 7.73 13.23 3.01
N PRO A 146 6.85 12.25 3.26
CA PRO A 146 7.11 11.19 4.23
C PRO A 146 8.15 10.16 3.76
N ASN A 147 8.41 10.09 2.45
CA ASN A 147 9.29 9.09 1.86
C ASN A 147 9.79 9.49 0.46
N THR A 148 10.81 8.78 -0.03
CA THR A 148 11.45 9.02 -1.33
C THR A 148 10.50 8.72 -2.50
N TYR A 149 9.60 7.76 -2.36
CA TYR A 149 8.63 7.41 -3.41
C TYR A 149 7.66 8.56 -3.74
N THR A 150 6.97 9.10 -2.74
CA THR A 150 6.00 10.20 -2.93
C THR A 150 6.68 11.46 -3.43
N PHE A 151 7.87 11.78 -2.90
CA PHE A 151 8.70 12.90 -3.36
C PHE A 151 9.09 12.76 -4.83
N THR A 152 9.64 11.61 -5.23
CA THR A 152 10.07 11.41 -6.62
C THR A 152 8.91 11.31 -7.60
N LYS A 153 7.74 10.82 -7.19
CA LYS A 153 6.51 10.90 -8.01
C LYS A 153 6.05 12.34 -8.23
N ALA A 154 6.07 13.18 -7.18
CA ALA A 154 5.79 14.61 -7.33
C ALA A 154 6.77 15.32 -8.28
N LEU A 155 8.07 15.05 -8.16
CA LEU A 155 9.07 15.62 -9.08
C LEU A 155 8.91 15.11 -10.52
N ALA A 156 8.56 13.83 -10.71
CA ALA A 156 8.32 13.27 -12.04
C ALA A 156 7.14 13.96 -12.74
N GLU A 157 6.05 14.24 -12.01
CA GLU A 157 4.93 15.01 -12.57
C GLU A 157 5.35 16.42 -13.01
N ARG A 158 6.20 17.09 -12.21
CA ARG A 158 6.70 18.43 -12.55
C ARG A 158 7.61 18.39 -13.78
N MET A 159 8.53 17.43 -13.83
CA MET A 159 9.40 17.21 -14.99
C MET A 159 8.57 16.95 -16.24
N ILE A 160 7.55 16.08 -16.17
CA ILE A 160 6.68 15.80 -17.31
C ILE A 160 5.93 17.05 -17.77
N SER A 161 5.36 17.81 -16.84
CA SER A 161 4.66 19.06 -17.15
C SER A 161 5.57 20.04 -17.92
N GLN A 162 6.84 20.14 -17.53
CA GLN A 162 7.82 21.06 -18.16
C GLN A 162 8.39 20.54 -19.48
N SER A 163 8.57 19.22 -19.60
CA SER A 163 9.30 18.61 -20.72
C SER A 163 8.40 17.97 -21.76
N ARG A 164 7.07 17.93 -21.60
CA ARG A 164 6.16 17.22 -22.52
C ARG A 164 6.00 17.85 -23.91
N ASP A 165 6.34 19.12 -24.08
CA ASP A 165 6.08 19.89 -25.30
C ASP A 165 4.61 19.72 -25.76
N ASN A 166 4.38 19.30 -27.01
CA ASN A 166 3.06 19.08 -27.59
C ASN A 166 2.56 17.63 -27.45
N LEU A 167 3.23 16.79 -26.64
CA LEU A 167 2.83 15.38 -26.52
C LEU A 167 1.47 15.25 -25.82
N PRO A 168 0.64 14.27 -26.24
CA PRO A 168 -0.63 13.95 -25.61
C PRO A 168 -0.42 13.20 -24.29
N VAL A 169 0.03 13.93 -23.27
CA VAL A 169 0.36 13.37 -21.96
C VAL A 169 -0.80 13.53 -20.99
N GLY A 170 -1.16 12.45 -20.31
CA GLY A 170 -1.99 12.49 -19.10
C GLY A 170 -1.27 11.86 -17.90
N ILE A 171 -1.66 12.30 -16.71
CA ILE A 171 -1.12 11.81 -15.44
C ILE A 171 -2.22 11.05 -14.72
N PHE A 172 -1.98 9.77 -14.44
CA PHE A 172 -2.91 8.91 -13.72
C PHE A 172 -2.39 8.69 -12.29
N ARG A 173 -3.16 9.11 -11.29
CA ARG A 173 -2.81 9.08 -9.87
C ARG A 173 -3.72 8.10 -9.12
N PRO A 174 -3.40 6.80 -9.09
CA PRO A 174 -4.15 5.85 -8.27
C PRO A 174 -3.83 6.02 -6.78
N SER A 175 -4.81 5.74 -5.91
CA SER A 175 -4.57 5.52 -4.48
C SER A 175 -3.94 4.15 -4.22
N ILE A 176 -4.13 3.56 -3.03
CA ILE A 176 -3.48 2.30 -2.67
C ILE A 176 -4.09 1.15 -3.49
N VAL A 177 -3.36 0.71 -4.52
CA VAL A 177 -3.77 -0.41 -5.38
C VAL A 177 -3.64 -1.75 -4.65
N ILE A 178 -4.73 -2.50 -4.55
CA ILE A 178 -4.78 -3.83 -3.93
C ILE A 178 -5.26 -4.88 -4.96
N SER A 179 -5.79 -6.01 -4.52
CA SER A 179 -6.21 -7.13 -5.35
C SER A 179 -7.24 -6.73 -6.40
N THR A 180 -7.39 -7.58 -7.40
CA THR A 180 -8.46 -7.49 -8.39
C THR A 180 -9.84 -7.68 -7.75
N TYR A 181 -10.83 -6.93 -8.24
CA TYR A 181 -12.23 -7.12 -7.87
C TYR A 181 -12.88 -8.25 -8.68
N GLN A 182 -12.78 -8.20 -10.01
CA GLN A 182 -13.39 -9.15 -10.95
C GLN A 182 -12.36 -9.81 -11.86
N GLU A 183 -11.56 -9.03 -12.57
CA GLU A 183 -10.76 -9.51 -13.69
C GLU A 183 -9.25 -9.53 -13.40
N PRO A 184 -8.48 -10.41 -14.05
CA PRO A 184 -8.94 -11.62 -14.75
C PRO A 184 -9.37 -12.73 -13.80
N GLN A 185 -9.05 -12.60 -12.51
CA GLN A 185 -9.46 -13.52 -11.45
C GLN A 185 -9.70 -12.75 -10.16
N LYS A 186 -10.82 -12.98 -9.47
CA LYS A 186 -11.18 -12.29 -8.22
C LYS A 186 -10.15 -12.49 -7.10
N GLY A 187 -9.82 -11.42 -6.39
CA GLY A 187 -8.91 -11.44 -5.24
C GLY A 187 -7.46 -11.75 -5.61
N TRP A 188 -7.07 -11.69 -6.89
CA TRP A 188 -5.70 -11.93 -7.30
C TRP A 188 -4.77 -10.83 -6.77
N ILE A 189 -3.66 -11.24 -6.17
CA ILE A 189 -2.64 -10.36 -5.61
C ILE A 189 -1.29 -11.09 -5.56
N ASN A 190 -0.19 -10.39 -5.83
CA ASN A 190 1.14 -11.00 -5.96
C ASN A 190 2.25 -10.32 -5.14
N ASN A 191 1.93 -9.27 -4.38
CA ASN A 191 2.90 -8.53 -3.59
C ASN A 191 2.41 -8.36 -2.15
N MET A 192 3.35 -8.04 -1.25
CA MET A 192 3.07 -7.77 0.17
C MET A 192 3.27 -6.28 0.50
N TYR A 193 3.10 -5.39 -0.49
CA TYR A 193 3.34 -3.97 -0.27
C TYR A 193 2.20 -3.33 0.51
N GLY A 194 2.57 -2.34 1.33
CA GLY A 194 1.64 -1.54 2.12
C GLY A 194 0.67 -2.35 2.99
N PRO A 195 -0.64 -2.04 2.96
CA PRO A 195 -1.66 -2.71 3.78
C PRO A 195 -1.74 -4.23 3.60
N THR A 196 -1.34 -4.76 2.44
CA THR A 196 -1.34 -6.22 2.20
C THR A 196 -0.29 -6.94 3.04
N GLY A 197 0.90 -6.36 3.22
CA GLY A 197 1.92 -6.94 4.09
C GLY A 197 1.47 -6.99 5.55
N MET A 198 0.81 -5.91 6.01
CA MET A 198 0.22 -5.86 7.35
C MET A 198 -0.91 -6.88 7.52
N CYS A 199 -1.78 -7.02 6.52
CA CYS A 199 -2.86 -8.01 6.52
C CYS A 199 -2.33 -9.46 6.52
N ALA A 200 -1.30 -9.76 5.72
CA ALA A 200 -0.65 -11.07 5.72
C ALA A 200 -0.02 -11.37 7.09
N GLY A 201 0.66 -10.38 7.68
CA GLY A 201 1.22 -10.47 9.03
C GLY A 201 0.14 -10.68 10.10
N ALA A 202 -1.02 -10.04 9.94
CA ALA A 202 -2.20 -10.22 10.78
C ALA A 202 -2.74 -11.65 10.72
N LEU A 203 -2.94 -12.14 9.50
CA LEU A 203 -3.47 -13.49 9.23
C LEU A 203 -2.49 -14.57 9.71
N ALA A 204 -1.19 -14.30 9.66
CA ALA A 204 -0.15 -15.14 10.24
C ALA A 204 -0.08 -15.06 11.78
N GLY A 205 -0.86 -14.18 12.43
CA GLY A 205 -0.81 -13.95 13.87
C GLY A 205 0.48 -13.30 14.36
N ILE A 206 1.28 -12.72 13.45
CA ILE A 206 2.55 -12.05 13.76
C ILE A 206 2.30 -10.59 14.10
N VAL A 207 1.46 -9.89 13.33
CA VAL A 207 1.08 -8.50 13.64
C VAL A 207 -0.01 -8.55 14.71
N ARG A 208 0.28 -8.01 15.89
CA ARG A 208 -0.60 -8.04 17.07
C ARG A 208 -1.15 -6.67 17.44
N VAL A 209 -0.60 -5.59 16.92
CA VAL A 209 -1.01 -4.20 17.15
C VAL A 209 -0.56 -3.34 15.98
N VAL A 210 -1.36 -2.33 15.62
CA VAL A 210 -1.03 -1.36 14.56
C VAL A 210 -1.30 0.06 15.04
N ASN A 211 -0.38 0.97 14.74
CA ASN A 211 -0.59 2.39 14.96
C ASN A 211 -1.45 2.96 13.83
N CYS A 212 -2.71 3.28 14.14
CA CYS A 212 -3.67 3.71 13.15
C CYS A 212 -4.85 4.45 13.81
N THR A 213 -5.31 5.51 13.16
CA THR A 213 -6.55 6.19 13.51
C THR A 213 -7.71 5.52 12.79
N GLY A 214 -8.41 4.64 13.51
CA GLY A 214 -9.45 3.78 12.93
C GLY A 214 -10.59 4.51 12.23
N SER A 215 -10.87 5.78 12.57
CA SER A 215 -11.94 6.58 11.95
C SER A 215 -11.56 7.20 10.60
N TYR A 216 -10.28 7.14 10.20
CA TYR A 216 -9.86 7.67 8.90
C TYR A 216 -10.13 6.68 7.77
N ARG A 217 -10.40 7.24 6.59
CA ARG A 217 -10.63 6.49 5.35
C ARG A 217 -9.40 5.70 4.95
N ALA A 218 -9.63 4.46 4.57
CA ALA A 218 -8.63 3.55 4.05
C ALA A 218 -8.73 3.54 2.52
N ASP A 219 -8.21 4.60 1.90
CA ASP A 219 -8.37 4.86 0.46
C ASP A 219 -7.56 3.84 -0.36
N MET A 220 -8.26 2.82 -0.82
CA MET A 220 -7.73 1.68 -1.58
C MET A 220 -8.54 1.50 -2.85
N VAL A 221 -7.93 0.98 -3.90
CA VAL A 221 -8.60 0.74 -5.18
C VAL A 221 -8.24 -0.64 -5.76
N PRO A 222 -9.18 -1.37 -6.39
CA PRO A 222 -8.86 -2.63 -7.06
C PRO A 222 -8.02 -2.42 -8.32
N VAL A 223 -6.99 -3.25 -8.52
CA VAL A 223 -6.04 -3.09 -9.65
C VAL A 223 -6.69 -3.20 -11.02
N ASP A 224 -7.69 -4.06 -11.19
CA ASP A 224 -8.41 -4.25 -12.45
C ASP A 224 -9.24 -3.02 -12.80
N MET A 225 -9.89 -2.41 -11.82
CA MET A 225 -10.60 -1.15 -12.02
C MET A 225 -9.63 0.00 -12.31
N CYS A 226 -8.45 0.04 -11.66
CA CYS A 226 -7.40 1.00 -12.01
C CYS A 226 -6.93 0.85 -13.46
N VAL A 227 -6.72 -0.39 -13.93
CA VAL A 227 -6.31 -0.67 -15.31
C VAL A 227 -7.41 -0.23 -16.29
N ALA A 228 -8.68 -0.50 -15.98
CA ALA A 228 -9.80 -0.05 -16.79
C ALA A 228 -9.86 1.49 -16.89
N ALA A 229 -9.74 2.20 -15.77
CA ALA A 229 -9.70 3.66 -15.74
C ALA A 229 -8.49 4.22 -16.50
N LEU A 230 -7.32 3.60 -16.36
CA LEU A 230 -6.09 4.01 -17.05
C LEU A 230 -6.22 3.87 -18.57
N ILE A 231 -6.83 2.78 -19.06
CA ILE A 231 -7.08 2.55 -20.49
C ILE A 231 -8.09 3.58 -21.03
N ALA A 232 -9.21 3.79 -20.34
CA ALA A 232 -10.18 4.81 -20.72
C ALA A 232 -9.56 6.23 -20.68
N GLY A 233 -8.69 6.49 -19.70
CA GLY A 233 -7.96 7.75 -19.57
C GLY A 233 -7.03 8.02 -20.74
N ALA A 234 -6.38 6.98 -21.31
CA ALA A 234 -5.57 7.13 -22.52
C ALA A 234 -6.39 7.60 -23.74
N TRP A 235 -7.63 7.11 -23.86
CA TRP A 235 -8.53 7.60 -24.90
C TRP A 235 -8.94 9.06 -24.64
N ASP A 236 -9.32 9.41 -23.41
CA ASP A 236 -9.73 10.79 -23.08
C ASP A 236 -8.59 11.79 -23.24
N VAL A 237 -7.34 11.39 -22.95
CA VAL A 237 -6.14 12.18 -23.24
C VAL A 237 -5.99 12.40 -24.74
N SER A 238 -6.09 11.34 -25.55
CA SER A 238 -6.04 11.45 -27.01
C SER A 238 -7.10 12.40 -27.59
N GLU A 239 -8.26 12.53 -26.95
CA GLU A 239 -9.30 13.47 -27.37
C GLU A 239 -9.06 14.90 -26.85
N LYS A 240 -8.74 15.06 -25.56
CA LYS A 240 -8.50 16.38 -24.93
C LYS A 240 -7.32 17.12 -25.55
N THR A 241 -6.24 16.40 -25.84
CA THR A 241 -4.99 17.05 -26.28
C THR A 241 -5.10 17.65 -27.68
N LYS A 242 -6.10 17.24 -28.49
CA LYS A 242 -6.36 17.83 -29.82
C LYS A 242 -6.62 19.34 -29.76
N ASN A 243 -7.16 19.83 -28.64
CA ASN A 243 -7.53 21.23 -28.43
C ASN A 243 -6.74 21.88 -27.29
N GLN A 244 -5.73 21.19 -26.75
CA GLN A 244 -4.98 21.66 -25.58
C GLN A 244 -3.79 22.51 -26.03
N ARG A 245 -3.54 23.62 -25.33
CA ARG A 245 -2.35 24.43 -25.58
C ARG A 245 -1.15 23.86 -24.82
N PRO A 246 0.08 24.11 -25.29
CA PRO A 246 1.29 23.59 -24.63
C PRO A 246 1.42 24.06 -23.17
N GLU A 247 0.93 25.26 -22.86
CA GLU A 247 0.95 25.85 -21.52
C GLU A 247 -0.08 25.29 -20.54
N ASP A 248 -1.10 24.57 -21.01
CA ASP A 248 -2.13 24.03 -20.12
C ASP A 248 -1.57 22.81 -19.35
N ASP A 249 -2.02 22.56 -18.13
CA ASP A 249 -1.61 21.35 -17.40
C ASP A 249 -2.09 20.07 -18.09
N PRO A 250 -1.27 18.99 -18.16
CA PRO A 250 -1.74 17.71 -18.72
C PRO A 250 -2.96 17.21 -17.94
N PRO A 251 -3.96 16.57 -18.58
CA PRO A 251 -5.09 16.01 -17.86
C PRO A 251 -4.64 15.05 -16.75
N ILE A 252 -5.12 15.30 -15.53
CA ILE A 252 -4.79 14.50 -14.34
C ILE A 252 -6.03 13.75 -13.88
N TYR A 253 -5.86 12.47 -13.57
CA TYR A 253 -6.94 11.59 -13.11
C TYR A 253 -6.57 11.06 -11.72
N ASN A 254 -7.17 11.62 -10.67
CA ASN A 254 -7.06 11.09 -9.32
C ASN A 254 -8.02 9.90 -9.18
N TYR A 255 -7.50 8.67 -9.33
CA TYR A 255 -8.30 7.46 -9.20
C TYR A 255 -8.27 6.94 -7.76
N VAL A 256 -9.25 7.40 -6.98
CA VAL A 256 -9.33 7.23 -5.53
C VAL A 256 -10.66 6.59 -5.16
N SER A 257 -10.76 6.01 -3.95
CA SER A 257 -12.05 5.59 -3.41
C SER A 257 -12.74 6.65 -2.57
N GLY A 258 -12.00 7.63 -2.05
CA GLY A 258 -12.55 8.83 -1.44
C GLY A 258 -13.64 8.51 -0.42
N GLU A 259 -14.81 9.13 -0.58
CA GLU A 259 -15.94 9.00 0.35
C GLU A 259 -16.58 7.60 0.35
N HIS A 260 -16.36 6.82 -0.70
CA HIS A 260 -16.90 5.46 -0.81
C HIS A 260 -16.05 4.43 -0.06
N SER A 261 -14.84 4.80 0.38
CA SER A 261 -13.92 3.90 1.08
C SER A 261 -14.44 3.44 2.44
N PHE A 262 -14.08 2.23 2.85
CA PHE A 262 -14.10 1.86 4.26
C PHE A 262 -13.15 2.72 5.08
N THR A 263 -13.48 2.94 6.34
CA THR A 263 -12.54 3.39 7.36
C THR A 263 -11.54 2.28 7.70
N TRP A 264 -10.40 2.63 8.29
CA TRP A 264 -9.43 1.64 8.78
C TRP A 264 -10.05 0.68 9.81
N LYS A 265 -10.99 1.16 10.64
CA LYS A 265 -11.73 0.34 11.59
C LYS A 265 -12.63 -0.68 10.89
N GLU A 266 -13.36 -0.27 9.86
CA GLU A 266 -14.19 -1.18 9.06
C GLU A 266 -13.33 -2.19 8.32
N TYR A 267 -12.23 -1.74 7.68
CA TYR A 267 -11.25 -2.62 7.05
C TYR A 267 -10.72 -3.69 8.01
N CYS A 268 -10.26 -3.30 9.21
CA CYS A 268 -9.79 -4.26 10.20
C CYS A 268 -10.90 -5.17 10.76
N THR A 269 -12.13 -4.67 10.85
CA THR A 269 -13.30 -5.49 11.23
C THR A 269 -13.57 -6.57 10.20
N VAL A 270 -13.51 -6.23 8.92
CA VAL A 270 -13.72 -7.15 7.81
C VAL A 270 -12.56 -8.16 7.70
N GLN A 271 -11.32 -7.69 7.85
CA GLN A 271 -10.15 -8.57 7.96
C GLN A 271 -10.29 -9.57 9.10
N LYS A 272 -10.79 -9.14 10.26
CA LYS A 272 -11.02 -10.02 11.40
C LYS A 272 -12.08 -11.06 11.08
N MET A 273 -13.23 -10.63 10.58
CA MET A 273 -14.36 -11.48 10.24
C MET A 273 -13.97 -12.57 9.23
N TYR A 274 -13.40 -12.18 8.10
CA TYR A 274 -13.00 -13.12 7.06
C TYR A 274 -11.67 -13.82 7.36
N GLY A 275 -10.83 -13.26 8.23
CA GLY A 275 -9.65 -13.95 8.77
C GLY A 275 -10.01 -15.11 9.70
N ASP A 276 -11.14 -15.01 10.39
CA ASP A 276 -11.71 -16.12 11.16
C ASP A 276 -12.42 -17.15 10.26
N GLU A 277 -13.06 -16.71 9.17
CA GLU A 277 -13.68 -17.60 8.17
C GLU A 277 -12.62 -18.34 7.33
N TYR A 278 -11.53 -17.67 6.96
CA TYR A 278 -10.43 -18.15 6.11
C TYR A 278 -9.05 -18.06 6.79
N PRO A 279 -8.83 -18.73 7.93
CA PRO A 279 -7.56 -18.67 8.64
C PRO A 279 -6.42 -19.37 7.88
N SER A 280 -5.19 -19.02 8.26
CA SER A 280 -3.98 -19.67 7.79
C SER A 280 -3.55 -20.82 8.71
N ASN A 281 -3.08 -21.95 8.16
CA ASN A 281 -2.42 -22.99 8.97
C ASN A 281 -1.06 -22.56 9.50
N ARG A 282 -0.47 -21.53 8.89
CA ARG A 282 0.82 -20.96 9.31
C ARG A 282 0.66 -19.93 10.44
N ALA A 283 -0.57 -19.66 10.88
CA ALA A 283 -0.84 -18.71 11.95
C ALA A 283 -0.14 -19.12 13.25
N LEU A 284 0.65 -18.21 13.82
CA LEU A 284 1.28 -18.37 15.12
C LEU A 284 0.33 -17.99 16.27
N TRP A 285 -0.72 -17.24 15.96
CA TRP A 285 -1.76 -16.84 16.90
C TRP A 285 -3.06 -16.47 16.17
N MET A 286 -4.15 -16.28 16.89
CA MET A 286 -5.41 -15.78 16.30
C MET A 286 -5.25 -14.34 15.74
N PRO A 287 -5.83 -14.04 14.57
CA PRO A 287 -5.83 -12.69 14.01
C PRO A 287 -6.69 -11.80 14.91
N TYR A 288 -6.05 -10.89 15.65
CA TYR A 288 -6.71 -9.83 16.41
C TYR A 288 -5.75 -8.66 16.47
N ILE A 289 -6.19 -7.53 15.94
CA ILE A 289 -5.37 -6.32 15.82
C ILE A 289 -6.15 -5.15 16.40
N PRO A 290 -5.82 -4.70 17.63
CA PRO A 290 -6.27 -3.41 18.10
C PRO A 290 -5.58 -2.31 17.30
N LEU A 291 -6.37 -1.31 16.89
CA LEU A 291 -5.89 -0.06 16.30
C LEU A 291 -5.64 0.93 17.43
N ILE A 292 -4.41 1.41 17.56
CA ILE A 292 -4.01 2.31 18.65
C ILE A 292 -3.37 3.56 18.05
N SER A 293 -4.10 4.67 18.04
CA SER A 293 -3.60 5.96 17.54
C SER A 293 -2.63 6.63 18.51
N ASN A 294 -2.81 6.44 19.83
CA ASN A 294 -1.95 7.04 20.84
C ASN A 294 -0.58 6.34 20.92
N MET A 295 0.50 7.08 20.65
CA MET A 295 1.87 6.54 20.57
C MET A 295 2.39 5.95 21.88
N TYR A 296 1.95 6.44 23.04
CA TYR A 296 2.38 5.87 24.34
C TYR A 296 1.79 4.47 24.52
N PHE A 297 0.48 4.31 24.31
CA PHE A 297 -0.18 3.01 24.40
C PHE A 297 0.29 2.06 23.30
N TYR A 298 0.57 2.58 22.11
CA TYR A 298 1.14 1.79 21.01
C TYR A 298 2.52 1.23 21.37
N THR A 299 3.42 2.08 21.89
CA THR A 299 4.77 1.66 22.32
C THR A 299 4.72 0.60 23.43
N ILE A 300 3.87 0.78 24.44
CA ILE A 300 3.67 -0.22 25.50
C ILE A 300 3.12 -1.53 24.91
N SER A 301 2.18 -1.44 23.97
CA SER A 301 1.59 -2.61 23.31
C SER A 301 2.61 -3.36 22.47
N ILE A 302 3.53 -2.68 21.77
CA ILE A 302 4.64 -3.33 21.07
C ILE A 302 5.51 -4.11 22.06
N LEU A 303 5.85 -3.53 23.20
CA LEU A 303 6.68 -4.22 24.20
C LEU A 303 6.00 -5.52 24.67
N VAL A 304 4.71 -5.42 25.03
CA VAL A 304 3.93 -6.53 25.61
C VAL A 304 3.57 -7.60 24.59
N PHE A 305 3.14 -7.22 23.38
CA PHE A 305 2.59 -8.17 22.40
C PHE A 305 3.58 -8.59 21.32
N HIS A 306 4.65 -7.82 21.08
CA HIS A 306 5.67 -8.14 20.09
C HIS A 306 6.99 -8.54 20.76
N LEU A 307 7.66 -7.62 21.46
CA LEU A 307 9.06 -7.78 21.85
C LEU A 307 9.29 -8.78 22.99
N ILE A 308 8.53 -8.71 24.08
CA ILE A 308 8.67 -9.65 25.21
C ILE A 308 8.38 -11.10 24.76
N PRO A 309 7.25 -11.40 24.08
CA PRO A 309 7.01 -12.74 23.56
C PRO A 309 8.08 -13.20 22.57
N ALA A 310 8.56 -12.32 21.70
CA ALA A 310 9.61 -12.64 20.76
C ALA A 310 10.91 -13.04 21.43
N PHE A 311 11.34 -12.26 22.42
CA PHE A 311 12.55 -12.51 23.19
C PHE A 311 12.46 -13.87 23.90
N ILE A 312 11.35 -14.15 24.58
CA ILE A 312 11.12 -15.43 25.27
C ILE A 312 11.20 -16.60 24.27
N MET A 313 10.50 -16.50 23.13
CA MET A 313 10.49 -17.55 22.10
C MET A 313 11.85 -17.75 21.44
N ASP A 314 12.63 -16.69 21.25
CA ASP A 314 13.98 -16.76 20.70
C ASP A 314 14.95 -17.39 21.72
N VAL A 315 14.85 -17.07 23.01
CA VAL A 315 15.60 -17.73 24.09
C VAL A 315 15.27 -19.22 24.16
N ILE A 316 13.98 -19.58 24.17
CA ILE A 316 13.54 -20.98 24.12
C ILE A 316 14.13 -21.68 22.89
N SER A 317 14.08 -21.04 21.72
CA SER A 317 14.66 -21.59 20.50
C SER A 317 16.16 -21.88 20.65
N MET A 318 16.92 -20.95 21.24
CA MET A 318 18.35 -21.15 21.52
C MET A 318 18.60 -22.32 22.48
N LEU A 319 17.78 -22.47 23.54
CA LEU A 319 17.87 -23.60 24.47
C LEU A 319 17.65 -24.96 23.77
N PHE A 320 16.82 -25.00 22.73
CA PHE A 320 16.61 -26.17 21.87
C PHE A 320 17.54 -26.23 20.65
N MET A 321 18.65 -25.49 20.65
CA MET A 321 19.63 -25.41 19.55
C MET A 321 19.03 -25.00 18.19
N LYS A 322 17.92 -24.25 18.21
CA LYS A 322 17.29 -23.65 17.02
C LYS A 322 17.72 -22.18 16.89
N LYS A 323 17.81 -21.70 15.64
CA LYS A 323 18.15 -20.30 15.36
C LYS A 323 17.02 -19.37 15.82
N PRO A 324 17.30 -18.32 16.62
CA PRO A 324 16.32 -17.30 16.96
C PRO A 324 15.95 -16.51 15.69
N ARG A 325 14.67 -16.14 15.56
CA ARG A 325 14.14 -15.48 14.35
C ARG A 325 13.09 -14.42 14.65
N LEU A 326 12.38 -14.50 15.77
CA LEU A 326 11.15 -13.74 15.95
C LEU A 326 11.44 -12.24 16.19
N LEU A 327 12.52 -11.89 16.88
CA LEU A 327 12.96 -10.49 17.00
C LEU A 327 13.33 -9.88 15.64
N SER A 328 13.98 -10.66 14.77
CA SER A 328 14.31 -10.22 13.40
C SER A 328 13.06 -10.00 12.55
N VAL A 329 12.03 -10.85 12.72
CA VAL A 329 10.72 -10.67 12.08
C VAL A 329 10.06 -9.38 12.58
N TYR A 330 10.03 -9.14 13.89
CA TYR A 330 9.41 -7.93 14.43
C TYR A 330 10.12 -6.64 14.02
N LYS A 331 11.45 -6.65 13.85
CA LYS A 331 12.18 -5.51 13.27
C LYS A 331 11.63 -5.13 11.89
N LYS A 332 11.24 -6.11 11.06
CA LYS A 332 10.63 -5.87 9.74
C LYS A 332 9.18 -5.39 9.87
N VAL A 333 8.42 -5.95 10.81
CA VAL A 333 7.04 -5.53 11.09
C VAL A 333 6.98 -4.08 11.55
N HIS A 334 7.84 -3.68 12.48
CA HIS A 334 7.88 -2.31 12.99
C HIS A 334 8.31 -1.34 11.90
N LYS A 335 9.34 -1.69 11.10
CA LYS A 335 9.72 -0.89 9.93
C LYS A 335 8.55 -0.67 8.97
N LEU A 336 7.78 -1.72 8.65
CA LEU A 336 6.59 -1.60 7.80
C LEU A 336 5.51 -0.72 8.45
N SER A 337 5.28 -0.89 9.76
CA SER A 337 4.29 -0.09 10.50
C SER A 337 4.66 1.39 10.58
N ASP A 338 5.94 1.72 10.78
CA ASP A 338 6.41 3.11 10.86
C ASP A 338 6.23 3.81 9.52
N VAL A 339 6.60 3.11 8.44
CA VAL A 339 6.45 3.57 7.05
C VAL A 339 4.97 3.80 6.69
N LEU A 340 4.06 2.98 7.21
CA LEU A 340 2.62 3.13 7.00
C LEU A 340 1.96 4.13 7.94
N GLY A 341 2.56 4.43 9.09
CA GLY A 341 1.99 5.29 10.13
C GLY A 341 1.57 6.66 9.61
N PHE A 342 2.31 7.24 8.64
CA PHE A 342 1.94 8.50 8.00
C PHE A 342 0.58 8.41 7.29
N PHE A 343 0.32 7.30 6.58
CA PHE A 343 -0.91 7.07 5.80
C PHE A 343 -2.08 6.58 6.65
N CYS A 344 -1.81 5.81 7.71
CA CYS A 344 -2.84 5.28 8.60
C CYS A 344 -3.32 6.30 9.65
N ASN A 345 -2.63 7.43 9.82
CA ASN A 345 -2.95 8.47 10.80
C ASN A 345 -3.15 9.85 10.18
N ARG A 346 -3.39 9.93 8.87
CA ARG A 346 -3.81 11.15 8.16
C ARG A 346 -4.96 10.82 7.23
N GLN A 347 -5.69 11.86 6.84
CA GLN A 347 -6.77 11.76 5.88
C GLN A 347 -6.62 12.89 4.87
N TRP A 348 -6.96 12.57 3.62
CA TRP A 348 -6.90 13.48 2.50
C TRP A 348 -8.29 13.67 1.90
N SER A 349 -8.51 14.85 1.34
CA SER A 349 -9.58 15.11 0.39
C SER A 349 -8.99 15.14 -1.01
N PHE A 350 -9.58 14.40 -1.93
CA PHE A 350 -9.15 14.35 -3.32
C PHE A 350 -10.27 14.90 -4.20
N THR A 351 -9.94 15.73 -5.18
CA THR A 351 -10.84 15.96 -6.31
C THR A 351 -10.62 14.86 -7.35
N ASP A 352 -11.67 14.29 -7.92
CA ASP A 352 -11.62 13.25 -8.95
C ASP A 352 -12.55 13.56 -10.14
N ASP A 353 -12.83 14.86 -10.34
CA ASP A 353 -13.74 15.37 -11.37
C ASP A 353 -13.45 14.82 -12.77
N ASN A 354 -12.18 14.68 -13.15
CA ASN A 354 -11.80 14.15 -14.46
C ASN A 354 -12.12 12.66 -14.60
N VAL A 355 -12.02 11.88 -13.51
CA VAL A 355 -12.44 10.46 -13.49
C VAL A 355 -13.97 10.36 -13.61
N VAL A 356 -14.70 11.18 -12.86
CA VAL A 356 -16.18 11.23 -12.93
C VAL A 356 -16.66 11.65 -14.32
N LYS A 357 -16.06 12.71 -14.89
CA LYS A 357 -16.36 13.17 -16.26
C LYS A 357 -16.03 12.09 -17.29
N LEU A 358 -14.91 11.38 -17.13
CA LEU A 358 -14.53 10.28 -18.02
C LEU A 358 -15.55 9.14 -17.98
N TRP A 359 -15.94 8.69 -16.79
CA TRP A 359 -16.98 7.65 -16.64
C TRP A 359 -18.29 8.02 -17.34
N ASN A 360 -18.70 9.28 -17.23
CA ASN A 360 -19.94 9.77 -17.84
C ASN A 360 -19.88 9.94 -19.36
N LYS A 361 -18.68 9.96 -19.97
CA LYS A 361 -18.52 10.00 -21.44
C LYS A 361 -18.68 8.63 -22.09
N LEU A 362 -18.46 7.55 -21.35
CA LEU A 362 -18.51 6.19 -21.88
C LEU A 362 -19.97 5.76 -22.14
N SER A 363 -20.17 5.01 -23.23
CA SER A 363 -21.42 4.31 -23.48
C SER A 363 -21.67 3.20 -22.44
N GLU A 364 -22.91 2.70 -22.35
CA GLU A 364 -23.24 1.62 -21.43
C GLU A 364 -22.52 0.29 -21.77
N GLU A 365 -22.17 0.05 -23.04
CA GLU A 365 -21.30 -1.08 -23.39
C GLU A 365 -19.86 -0.87 -22.92
N GLU A 366 -19.31 0.33 -23.10
CA GLU A 366 -17.94 0.66 -22.67
C GLU A 366 -17.81 0.68 -21.15
N LYS A 367 -18.81 1.15 -20.40
CA LYS A 367 -18.84 1.08 -18.94
C LYS A 367 -18.77 -0.36 -18.42
N LYS A 368 -19.35 -1.32 -19.13
CA LYS A 368 -19.24 -2.76 -18.80
C LYS A 368 -17.86 -3.31 -19.12
N LEU A 369 -17.26 -2.88 -20.23
CA LEU A 369 -15.93 -3.31 -20.65
C LEU A 369 -14.81 -2.71 -19.78
N PHE A 370 -14.96 -1.44 -19.40
CA PHE A 370 -14.04 -0.68 -18.58
C PHE A 370 -14.72 -0.31 -17.26
N SER A 371 -15.05 -1.31 -16.45
CA SER A 371 -15.77 -1.08 -15.18
C SER A 371 -14.85 -0.47 -14.11
N PHE A 372 -14.84 0.86 -14.00
CA PHE A 372 -14.04 1.60 -13.01
C PHE A 372 -14.83 2.56 -12.11
N ASP A 373 -16.15 2.43 -12.04
CA ASP A 373 -16.96 3.16 -11.06
C ASP A 373 -16.79 2.59 -9.65
N ILE A 374 -15.92 3.22 -8.85
CA ILE A 374 -15.66 2.83 -7.46
C ILE A 374 -16.90 2.98 -6.58
N ALA A 375 -17.80 3.92 -6.86
CA ALA A 375 -19.01 4.11 -6.06
C ALA A 375 -19.94 2.87 -6.11
N SER A 376 -19.87 2.10 -7.20
CA SER A 376 -20.64 0.86 -7.39
C SER A 376 -20.03 -0.38 -6.71
N LEU A 377 -18.84 -0.26 -6.11
CA LEU A 377 -18.12 -1.39 -5.55
C LEU A 377 -18.78 -1.91 -4.26
N ASP A 378 -19.13 -3.20 -4.24
CA ASP A 378 -19.49 -3.90 -3.00
C ASP A 378 -18.22 -4.21 -2.20
N TRP A 379 -17.88 -3.31 -1.28
CA TRP A 379 -16.70 -3.42 -0.42
C TRP A 379 -16.67 -4.67 0.45
N TRP A 380 -17.81 -5.13 0.96
CA TRP A 380 -17.88 -6.33 1.79
C TRP A 380 -17.52 -7.57 0.99
N LYS A 381 -18.08 -7.70 -0.21
CA LYS A 381 -17.77 -8.79 -1.14
C LYS A 381 -16.35 -8.69 -1.68
N TYR A 382 -15.88 -7.48 -1.99
CA TYR A 382 -14.50 -7.24 -2.42
C TYR A 382 -13.51 -7.72 -1.37
N TYR A 383 -13.64 -7.29 -0.11
CA TYR A 383 -12.72 -7.69 0.94
C TYR A 383 -12.85 -9.18 1.33
N LYS A 384 -14.02 -9.81 1.14
CA LYS A 384 -14.12 -11.29 1.24
C LYS A 384 -13.20 -11.97 0.24
N ASN A 385 -13.29 -11.57 -1.03
CA ASN A 385 -12.46 -12.13 -2.10
C ASN A 385 -10.98 -11.79 -1.89
N TYR A 386 -10.68 -10.59 -1.40
CA TYR A 386 -9.34 -10.18 -1.02
C TYR A 386 -8.74 -11.12 0.04
N MET A 387 -9.49 -11.47 1.10
CA MET A 387 -8.99 -12.36 2.15
C MET A 387 -8.79 -13.80 1.66
N ILE A 388 -9.69 -14.32 0.81
CA ILE A 388 -9.49 -15.61 0.13
C ILE A 388 -8.23 -15.57 -0.75
N GLY A 389 -8.07 -14.48 -1.50
CA GLY A 389 -6.93 -14.21 -2.35
C GLY A 389 -5.61 -14.11 -1.59
N LEU A 390 -5.60 -13.41 -0.45
CA LEU A 390 -4.45 -13.28 0.44
C LEU A 390 -3.97 -14.67 0.90
N ARG A 391 -4.91 -15.52 1.32
CA ARG A 391 -4.61 -16.90 1.72
C ARG A 391 -4.07 -17.73 0.55
N LYS A 392 -4.70 -17.63 -0.63
CA LYS A 392 -4.30 -18.42 -1.81
C LYS A 392 -2.95 -17.97 -2.38
N TYR A 393 -2.77 -16.68 -2.64
CA TYR A 393 -1.63 -16.18 -3.42
C TYR A 393 -0.46 -15.71 -2.56
N ILE A 394 -0.72 -15.07 -1.41
CA ILE A 394 0.35 -14.58 -0.52
C ILE A 394 0.77 -15.67 0.46
N MET A 395 -0.18 -16.30 1.17
CA MET A 395 0.13 -17.37 2.11
C MET A 395 0.45 -18.71 1.40
N LYS A 396 0.07 -18.84 0.11
CA LYS A 396 0.28 -20.05 -0.71
C LYS A 396 -0.39 -21.28 -0.10
N GLU A 397 -1.65 -21.14 0.32
CA GLU A 397 -2.44 -22.21 0.93
C GLU A 397 -3.69 -22.53 0.10
N SER A 398 -3.89 -23.81 -0.25
CA SER A 398 -5.09 -24.29 -0.96
C SER A 398 -6.30 -24.34 -0.04
N ILE A 399 -7.51 -24.28 -0.61
CA ILE A 399 -8.76 -24.33 0.14
C ILE A 399 -8.92 -25.63 0.96
N ASP A 400 -8.30 -26.72 0.53
CA ASP A 400 -8.37 -28.04 1.18
C ASP A 400 -7.79 -28.01 2.59
N THR A 401 -6.88 -27.09 2.86
CA THR A 401 -6.23 -26.93 4.17
C THR A 401 -7.05 -26.04 5.12
N LEU A 402 -8.26 -25.61 4.73
CA LEU A 402 -9.07 -24.67 5.51
C LEU A 402 -9.63 -25.29 6.80
N GLU A 403 -10.03 -26.56 6.77
CA GLU A 403 -10.60 -27.23 7.95
C GLU A 403 -9.57 -27.36 9.08
N SER A 404 -8.34 -27.74 8.75
CA SER A 404 -7.25 -27.81 9.73
C SER A 404 -6.91 -26.43 10.29
N ALA A 405 -6.95 -25.39 9.45
CA ALA A 405 -6.68 -24.02 9.87
C ALA A 405 -7.74 -23.53 10.88
N ARG A 406 -9.02 -23.85 10.64
CA ARG A 406 -10.12 -23.53 11.56
C ARG A 406 -9.99 -24.26 12.89
N LYS A 407 -9.63 -25.55 12.89
CA LYS A 407 -9.35 -26.31 14.13
C LYS A 407 -8.22 -25.67 14.94
N ARG A 408 -7.14 -25.26 14.28
CA ARG A 408 -6.02 -24.55 14.92
C ARG A 408 -6.44 -23.17 15.48
N LEU A 409 -7.24 -22.42 14.74
CA LEU A 409 -7.79 -21.14 15.21
C LEU A 409 -8.65 -21.32 16.46
N LEU A 410 -9.51 -22.35 16.49
CA LEU A 410 -10.33 -22.67 17.67
C LEU A 410 -9.46 -22.93 18.90
N ILE A 411 -8.36 -23.67 18.75
CA ILE A 411 -7.39 -23.89 19.85
C ILE A 411 -6.83 -22.56 20.34
N PHE A 412 -6.41 -21.66 19.44
CA PHE A 412 -5.92 -20.33 19.85
C PHE A 412 -6.99 -19.48 20.55
N GLN A 413 -8.25 -19.56 20.10
CA GLN A 413 -9.37 -18.88 20.75
C GLN A 413 -9.59 -19.41 22.17
N TYR A 414 -9.56 -20.72 22.39
CA TYR A 414 -9.65 -21.31 23.73
C TYR A 414 -8.48 -20.90 24.63
N ILE A 415 -7.24 -20.98 24.12
CA ILE A 415 -6.05 -20.54 24.87
C ILE A 415 -6.18 -19.06 25.25
N SER A 416 -6.58 -18.20 24.31
CA SER A 416 -6.77 -16.79 24.57
C SER A 416 -7.90 -16.52 25.56
N PHE A 417 -9.00 -17.27 25.49
CA PHE A 417 -10.11 -17.15 26.43
C PHE A 417 -9.68 -17.51 27.85
N ILE A 418 -8.98 -18.63 28.02
CA ILE A 418 -8.43 -19.05 29.33
C ILE A 418 -7.45 -17.99 29.85
N PHE A 419 -6.47 -17.60 29.03
CA PHE A 419 -5.45 -16.63 29.43
C PHE A 419 -6.06 -15.29 29.85
N THR A 420 -6.98 -14.74 29.05
CA THR A 420 -7.62 -13.45 29.36
C THR A 420 -8.55 -13.54 30.57
N THR A 421 -9.23 -14.67 30.79
CA THR A 421 -10.06 -14.91 31.97
C THR A 421 -9.22 -14.97 33.24
N VAL A 422 -8.11 -15.73 33.22
CA VAL A 422 -7.17 -15.80 34.35
C VAL A 422 -6.54 -14.44 34.61
N ALA A 423 -6.09 -13.72 33.58
CA ALA A 423 -5.51 -12.39 33.73
C ALA A 423 -6.50 -11.39 34.36
N LYS A 424 -7.76 -11.38 33.90
CA LYS A 424 -8.81 -10.53 34.49
C LYS A 424 -9.08 -10.89 35.94
N PHE A 425 -9.20 -12.18 36.26
CA PHE A 425 -9.40 -12.64 37.64
C PHE A 425 -8.24 -12.20 38.56
N THR A 426 -7.00 -12.40 38.13
CA THR A 426 -5.81 -11.95 38.89
C THR A 426 -5.81 -10.44 39.08
N MET A 427 -6.12 -9.66 38.05
CA MET A 427 -6.22 -8.19 38.17
C MET A 427 -7.33 -7.76 39.14
N SER A 428 -8.49 -8.43 39.12
CA SER A 428 -9.57 -8.17 40.08
C SER A 428 -9.16 -8.46 41.52
N VAL A 429 -8.41 -9.56 41.77
CA VAL A 429 -7.89 -9.88 43.09
C VAL A 429 -6.85 -8.85 43.55
N LEU A 430 -5.94 -8.43 42.67
CA LEU A 430 -4.94 -7.40 42.98
C LEU A 430 -5.59 -6.05 43.28
N LEU A 431 -6.59 -5.65 42.48
CA LEU A 431 -7.35 -4.42 42.71
C LEU A 431 -8.13 -4.48 44.02
N TRP A 432 -8.77 -5.62 44.31
CA TRP A 432 -9.46 -5.82 45.58
C TRP A 432 -8.52 -5.70 46.77
N ASN A 433 -7.34 -6.32 46.71
CA ASN A 433 -6.33 -6.21 47.75
C ASN A 433 -5.81 -4.76 47.91
N LEU A 434 -5.67 -4.01 46.82
CA LEU A 434 -5.30 -2.60 46.86
C LEU A 434 -6.40 -1.75 47.52
N VAL A 435 -7.66 -1.96 47.15
CA VAL A 435 -8.82 -1.28 47.76
C VAL A 435 -8.89 -1.59 49.26
N GLN A 436 -8.71 -2.86 49.64
CA GLN A 436 -8.63 -3.28 51.04
C GLN A 436 -7.53 -2.51 51.79
N ARG A 437 -6.33 -2.42 51.20
CA ARG A 437 -5.20 -1.68 51.80
C ARG A 437 -5.41 -0.18 51.86
N LEU A 438 -6.10 0.44 50.89
CA LEU A 438 -6.28 1.90 50.88
C LEU A 438 -7.46 2.35 51.75
N PHE A 439 -8.54 1.58 51.83
CA PHE A 439 -9.78 1.98 52.50
C PHE A 439 -10.00 1.30 53.86
N PHE A 440 -9.43 0.13 54.11
CA PHE A 440 -9.61 -0.59 55.37
C PHE A 440 -8.39 -0.52 56.30
N SER A 441 -7.22 -0.07 55.83
CA SER A 441 -6.07 0.23 56.71
C SER A 441 -6.22 1.56 57.47
N SER A 442 -6.99 2.51 56.93
CA SER A 442 -7.35 3.79 57.56
C SER A 442 -8.38 3.62 58.69
N VAL A 443 -9.18 2.55 58.65
CA VAL A 443 -10.14 2.21 59.72
C VAL A 443 -9.41 1.64 60.95
N THR A 444 -8.39 0.80 60.75
CA THR A 444 -7.57 0.28 61.87
C THR A 444 -6.75 1.36 62.58
N SER A 445 -6.25 2.36 61.85
CA SER A 445 -5.50 3.48 62.44
C SER A 445 -6.39 4.52 63.16
N CYS A 446 -7.66 4.68 62.78
CA CYS A 446 -8.61 5.51 63.52
C CYS A 446 -9.09 4.85 64.83
N VAL A 447 -9.17 3.52 64.87
CA VAL A 447 -9.57 2.79 66.09
C VAL A 447 -8.47 2.85 67.16
N GLU A 448 -7.19 2.73 66.79
CA GLU A 448 -6.07 2.84 67.75
C GLU A 448 -5.92 4.25 68.36
N VAL A 449 -6.18 5.31 67.60
CA VAL A 449 -6.16 6.69 68.13
C VAL A 449 -7.33 6.97 69.08
N THR A 450 -8.44 6.24 68.94
CA THR A 450 -9.60 6.41 69.83
C THR A 450 -9.43 5.65 71.15
N GLU A 451 -8.64 4.58 71.19
CA GLU A 451 -8.28 3.86 72.43
C GLU A 451 -7.13 4.53 73.20
N MET A 452 -6.16 5.15 72.52
CA MET A 452 -5.09 5.89 73.20
C MET A 452 -5.54 7.17 73.92
N ASN A 453 -6.71 7.73 73.58
CA ASN A 453 -7.31 8.86 74.30
C ASN A 453 -8.23 8.43 75.46
N LYS A 454 -8.26 7.13 75.80
CA LYS A 454 -9.02 6.57 76.93
C LYS A 454 -8.15 6.05 78.08
N ILE A 455 -6.84 6.31 78.05
CA ILE A 455 -5.89 6.12 79.17
C ILE A 455 -5.40 7.50 79.58
#